data_AF-R9KV18-F1
#
_entry.id   AF-R9KV18-F1
#
_cell.length_a   1.000
_cell.length_b   1.000
_cell.length_c   1.000
_cell.angle_alpha   90.00
_cell.angle_beta   90.00
_cell.angle_gamma   90.00
#
_symmetry.space_group_name_H-M   'P 1'
#
loop_
_entity.id
_entity.type
_entity.pdbx_description
1 polymer ?
#
loop_
_entity_poly.entity_id
_entity_poly.type
_entity_poly.pdbx_seq_one_letter_code
_entity_poly.pdbx_strand_id
1 'polypeptide(L)' 'MFRNMARRPIEKTETYLKYGFVITEHKFHYCPKCKSVLNAGPNHTPNYCSRCGQKINFSGVVWTKDRELGFG' A
#
# COMPACT_ATOMS: atom_id res chain seq x y z
N MET A 1 9.61 -11.28 23.05
CA MET A 1 9.10 -10.28 22.07
C MET A 1 9.68 -10.56 20.70
N PHE A 2 8.86 -10.92 19.71
CA PHE A 2 9.32 -11.20 18.34
C PHE A 2 9.75 -9.90 17.62
N ARG A 3 11.01 -9.50 17.81
CA ARG A 3 11.57 -8.26 17.24
C ARG A 3 11.60 -8.24 15.70
N ASN A 4 11.46 -9.38 15.01
CA ASN A 4 11.70 -9.51 13.57
C ASN A 4 10.57 -10.22 12.78
N MET A 5 9.36 -10.34 13.33
CA MET A 5 8.27 -11.00 12.60
C MET A 5 7.78 -10.13 11.44
N ALA A 6 7.78 -10.68 10.22
CA ALA A 6 7.20 -10.04 9.05
C ALA A 6 5.68 -9.94 9.21
N ARG A 7 5.12 -8.75 9.01
CA ARG A 7 3.68 -8.51 9.19
C ARG A 7 3.03 -8.22 7.85
N ARG A 8 1.80 -8.69 7.67
CA ARG A 8 1.01 -8.33 6.49
C ARG A 8 0.68 -6.84 6.49
N PRO A 9 0.74 -6.17 5.33
CA PRO A 9 0.33 -4.79 5.20
C PRO A 9 -1.18 -4.65 5.47
N ILE A 10 -1.61 -3.44 5.82
CA ILE A 10 -3.02 -3.10 5.90
C ILE A 10 -3.44 -2.59 4.53
N GLU A 11 -4.42 -3.27 3.93
CA GLU A 11 -4.99 -2.89 2.65
C GLU A 11 -6.16 -1.93 2.86
N LYS A 12 -6.21 -0.84 2.08
CA LYS A 12 -7.35 0.08 2.03
C LYS A 12 -7.59 0.57 0.61
N THR A 13 -8.86 0.66 0.24
CA THR A 13 -9.28 1.32 -1.00
C THR A 13 -9.55 2.78 -0.70
N GLU A 14 -8.84 3.68 -1.37
CA GLU A 14 -9.00 5.13 -1.22
C GLU A 14 -8.95 5.79 -2.61
N THR A 15 -9.49 7.01 -2.71
CA THR A 15 -9.45 7.78 -3.95
C THR A 15 -8.37 8.86 -3.89
N TYR A 16 -7.74 9.15 -5.01
CA TYR A 16 -6.80 10.25 -5.16
C TYR A 16 -6.97 10.93 -6.53
N LEU A 17 -6.48 12.16 -6.65
CA LEU A 17 -6.46 12.88 -7.92
C LEU A 17 -5.19 12.54 -8.68
N LYS A 18 -5.31 11.70 -9.71
CA LYS A 18 -4.25 11.44 -10.68
C LYS A 18 -4.19 12.61 -11.67
N TYR A 19 -2.98 13.07 -11.95
CA TYR A 19 -2.71 14.27 -12.77
C TYR A 19 -3.35 15.58 -12.24
N GLY A 20 -3.88 15.57 -11.01
CA GLY A 20 -4.57 16.73 -10.42
C GLY A 20 -6.05 16.88 -10.81
N PHE A 21 -6.61 16.01 -11.66
CA PHE A 21 -8.01 16.16 -12.13
C PHE A 21 -8.75 14.83 -12.39
N VAL A 22 -8.07 13.68 -12.40
CA VAL A 22 -8.73 12.37 -12.61
C VAL A 22 -8.94 11.69 -11.26
N ILE A 23 -10.19 11.51 -10.85
CA ILE A 23 -10.53 10.79 -9.62
C ILE A 23 -10.23 9.31 -9.83
N THR A 24 -9.22 8.80 -9.13
CA THR A 24 -8.73 7.44 -9.28
C THR A 24 -8.88 6.69 -7.96
N GLU A 25 -9.60 5.58 -7.99
CA GLU A 25 -9.65 4.63 -6.88
C GLU A 25 -8.43 3.70 -6.94
N HIS A 26 -7.70 3.62 -5.84
CA HIS A 26 -6.51 2.79 -5.71
C HIS A 26 -6.49 2.05 -4.37
N LYS A 27 -5.88 0.87 -4.40
CA LYS A 27 -5.72 0.00 -3.25
C LYS A 27 -4.35 0.23 -2.60
N PHE A 28 -4.33 1.10 -1.61
CA PHE A 28 -3.13 1.44 -0.85
C PHE A 28 -2.77 0.36 0.16
N HIS A 29 -1.47 0.21 0.38
CA HIS A 29 -0.89 -0.69 1.37
C HIS A 29 -0.15 0.12 2.44
N TYR A 30 -0.53 -0.09 3.69
CA TYR A 30 -0.02 0.65 4.84
C TYR A 30 0.78 -0.23 5.78
N CYS A 31 1.81 0.35 6.39
CA CYS A 31 2.59 -0.31 7.42
C CYS A 31 1.69 -0.66 8.61
N PRO A 32 1.65 -1.92 9.07
CA PRO A 32 0.79 -2.31 10.19
C PRO A 32 1.18 -1.65 11.51
N LYS A 33 2.46 -1.26 11.65
CA LYS A 33 3.05 -0.64 12.84
C LYS A 33 2.86 0.87 12.86
N CYS A 34 3.39 1.59 11.87
CA CYS A 34 3.40 3.06 11.86
C CYS A 34 2.37 3.71 10.92
N LYS A 35 1.53 2.90 10.26
CA LYS A 35 0.45 3.34 9.36
C LYS A 35 0.90 4.23 8.18
N SER A 36 2.19 4.24 7.86
CA SER A 36 2.70 4.96 6.70
C SER A 36 2.50 4.15 5.42
N VAL A 37 2.24 4.84 4.31
CA VAL A 37 2.10 4.22 2.99
C VAL A 37 3.39 3.48 2.63
N LEU A 38 3.24 2.25 2.12
CA LEU A 38 4.37 1.38 1.76
C LEU A 38 4.82 1.55 0.30
N ASN A 39 4.08 2.31 -0.52
CA ASN A 39 4.35 2.52 -1.95
C ASN A 39 4.62 1.20 -2.69
N ALA A 40 3.82 0.18 -2.39
CA ALA A 40 3.97 -1.16 -2.93
C ALA A 40 3.03 -1.34 -4.14
N GLY A 41 3.48 -2.11 -5.13
CA GLY A 41 2.75 -2.44 -6.33
C GLY A 41 3.08 -3.86 -6.82
N PRO A 42 2.39 -4.35 -7.86
CA PRO A 42 2.63 -5.69 -8.42
C PRO A 42 4.09 -5.88 -8.89
N ASN A 43 4.74 -4.81 -9.33
CA ASN A 43 6.14 -4.82 -9.79
C ASN A 43 7.15 -4.43 -8.70
N HIS A 44 6.69 -4.03 -7.51
CA HIS A 44 7.57 -3.57 -6.44
C HIS A 44 6.98 -3.87 -5.06
N THR A 45 7.53 -4.86 -4.36
CA THR A 45 7.10 -5.25 -3.01
C THR A 45 8.22 -5.04 -1.99
N PRO A 46 8.15 -3.96 -1.18
CA PRO A 46 9.22 -3.68 -0.22
C PRO A 46 9.20 -4.68 0.94
N ASN A 47 10.35 -5.26 1.26
CA ASN A 47 10.49 -6.19 2.39
C ASN A 47 10.44 -5.49 3.75
N TYR A 48 10.63 -4.16 3.80
CA TYR A 48 10.66 -3.37 5.03
C TYR A 48 9.96 -2.02 4.83
N CYS A 49 9.32 -1.53 5.88
CA CYS A 49 8.81 -0.17 5.93
C CYS A 49 9.96 0.83 6.00
N SER A 50 10.05 1.73 5.01
CA SER A 50 11.06 2.79 4.94
C SER A 50 11.06 3.74 6.14
N ARG A 51 9.91 3.91 6.81
CA ARG A 51 9.78 4.84 7.94
C ARG A 51 10.15 4.26 9.30
N CYS A 52 9.80 2.99 9.57
CA CYS A 52 9.95 2.41 10.91
C CYS A 52 10.71 1.08 10.96
N GLY A 53 11.21 0.59 9.82
CA GLY A 53 11.99 -0.64 9.72
C GLY A 53 11.19 -1.93 9.92
N GLN A 54 9.86 -1.87 10.06
CA GLN A 54 9.03 -3.07 10.20
C GLN A 54 9.15 -3.95 8.95
N LYS A 55 9.53 -5.22 9.13
CA LYS A 55 9.52 -6.22 8.06
C LYS A 55 8.07 -6.47 7.58
N ILE A 56 7.85 -6.42 6.27
CA ILE A 56 6.54 -6.57 5.64
C ILE A 56 6.49 -7.89 4.87
N ASN A 57 5.33 -8.53 4.88
CA ASN A 57 5.06 -9.71 4.07
C ASN A 57 3.85 -9.46 3.15
N PHE A 58 4.08 -9.43 1.84
CA PHE A 58 3.05 -9.27 0.82
C PHE A 58 2.46 -10.60 0.32
N SER A 59 2.84 -11.75 0.88
CA SER A 59 2.26 -13.05 0.50
C SER A 59 0.73 -13.05 0.68
N GLY A 60 0.02 -13.37 -0.41
CA GLY A 60 -1.44 -13.42 -0.47
C GLY A 60 -2.11 -12.07 -0.79
N VAL A 61 -1.35 -11.01 -1.03
CA VAL A 61 -1.91 -9.74 -1.54
C VAL A 61 -2.35 -9.92 -2.99
N VAL A 62 -3.58 -9.50 -3.29
CA VAL A 62 -4.14 -9.49 -4.64
C VAL A 62 -4.07 -8.07 -5.19
N TRP A 63 -3.19 -7.88 -6.18
CA TRP A 63 -3.01 -6.60 -6.85
C TRP A 63 -4.17 -6.32 -7.81
N THR A 64 -4.91 -5.26 -7.53
CA THR A 64 -5.96 -4.75 -8.41
C THR A 64 -5.45 -3.54 -9.18
N LYS A 65 -5.93 -3.37 -10.42
CA LYS A 65 -5.66 -2.15 -11.18
C LYS A 65 -6.39 -0.97 -10.58
N ASP A 66 -5.80 0.21 -10.72
CA ASP A 66 -6.45 1.48 -10.46
C ASP A 66 -7.73 1.59 -11.31
N ARG A 67 -8.79 2.12 -10.71
CA ARG A 67 -10.06 2.37 -11.40
C ARG A 67 -10.29 3.87 -11.49
N GLU A 68 -10.37 4.37 -12.72
CA GLU A 68 -10.77 5.75 -12.98
C GLU A 68 -12.28 5.88 -12.72
N LEU A 69 -12.66 6.79 -11.82
CA LEU A 69 -14.06 7.06 -11.46
C LEU A 69 -14.65 8.24 -12.25
N GLY A 70 -13.80 9.09 -12.82
CA GLY A 70 -14.20 10.27 -13.59
C GLY A 70 -13.24 11.44 -13.40
N PHE A 71 -13.71 12.63 -13.73
CA PHE A 71 -12.97 13.89 -13.61
C PHE A 71 -13.60 14.74 -12.51
N GLY A 72 -12.74 15.42 -11.73
CA GLY A 72 -13.13 16.35 -10.66
C GLY A 72 -13.26 17.79 -11.12
#